data_AF-A0A3A4ZFD1-F1
#
_entry.id   AF-A0A3A4ZFD1-F1
#
_cell.length_a   1.000
_cell.length_b   1.000
_cell.length_c   1.000
_cell.angle_alpha   90.00
_cell.angle_beta   90.00
_cell.angle_gamma   90.00
#
_symmetry.space_group_name_H-M   'P 1'
#
loop_
_entity.id
_entity.type
_entity.pdbx_description
1 polymer ?
#
loop_
_entity_poly.entity_id
_entity_poly.type
_entity_poly.pdbx_seq_one_letter_code
_entity_poly.pdbx_strand_id
1 'polypeptide(L)'
;MKSKVKFLPAFLLLLLLQPFVFSATLKLNRIGALDTGGMMYSEWWYTGVNPTFSGTAESNSSVTLDAGENDYDTTSDGSGAWSIPTQLSAGDYTIVIAQGSESYTFTLHLGQNLPADLGGTTQTTESTGAVPTTGFNQTVALSFGIGVMLLASYLYISSDTNKKAAFERRIIKED
;
A
#
# COMPACT_ATOMS: atom_id res chain seq x y z
N MET A 1 -11.15 4.80 -47.80
CA MET A 1 -11.84 3.75 -47.02
C MET A 1 -11.32 3.75 -45.59
N LYS A 2 -12.25 3.75 -44.63
CA LYS A 2 -12.07 3.87 -43.18
C LYS A 2 -11.55 2.55 -42.59
N SER A 3 -10.45 2.53 -41.84
CA SER A 3 -10.17 1.46 -40.86
C SER A 3 -8.87 1.71 -40.09
N LYS A 4 -8.90 2.48 -38.99
CA LYS A 4 -7.86 2.40 -37.93
C LYS A 4 -8.34 2.73 -36.50
N VAL A 5 -9.64 2.93 -36.26
CA VAL A 5 -10.19 3.18 -34.91
C VAL A 5 -11.12 2.05 -34.49
N LYS A 6 -10.63 0.81 -34.51
CA LYS A 6 -11.36 -0.36 -33.95
C LYS A 6 -10.78 -0.87 -32.64
N PHE A 7 -9.57 -0.43 -32.26
CA PHE A 7 -8.93 -0.81 -31.01
C PHE A 7 -9.26 0.12 -29.84
N LEU A 8 -9.64 1.38 -30.10
CA LEU A 8 -10.03 2.32 -29.05
C LEU A 8 -11.25 1.85 -28.23
N PRO A 9 -12.36 1.36 -28.82
CA PRO A 9 -13.49 0.87 -28.01
C PRO A 9 -13.17 -0.46 -27.31
N ALA A 10 -12.33 -1.32 -27.89
CA ALA A 10 -11.91 -2.57 -27.24
C ALA A 10 -10.96 -2.30 -26.06
N PHE A 11 -10.06 -1.33 -26.19
CA PHE A 11 -9.18 -0.87 -25.12
C PHE A 11 -9.97 -0.14 -24.03
N LEU A 12 -10.94 0.70 -24.40
CA LEU A 12 -11.84 1.36 -23.44
C LEU A 12 -12.72 0.33 -22.71
N LEU A 13 -13.23 -0.69 -23.40
CA LEU A 13 -14.00 -1.78 -22.79
C LEU A 13 -13.12 -2.61 -21.85
N LEU A 14 -11.88 -2.91 -22.24
CA LEU A 14 -10.91 -3.58 -21.37
C LEU A 14 -10.60 -2.73 -20.12
N LEU A 15 -10.51 -1.40 -20.27
CA LEU A 15 -10.31 -0.44 -19.17
C LEU A 15 -11.56 -0.23 -18.28
N LEU A 16 -12.75 -0.68 -18.72
CA LEU A 16 -13.97 -0.74 -17.91
C LEU A 16 -14.15 -2.09 -17.20
N LEU A 17 -13.39 -3.11 -17.61
CA LEU A 17 -13.37 -4.46 -17.03
C LEU A 17 -12.30 -4.62 -15.92
N GLN A 18 -11.66 -3.53 -15.49
CA GLN A 18 -10.70 -3.57 -14.39
C GLN A 18 -11.47 -3.81 -13.08
N PRO A 19 -11.08 -4.77 -12.22
CA PRO A 19 -11.66 -4.87 -10.89
C PRO A 19 -11.34 -3.58 -10.10
N PHE A 20 -12.35 -2.98 -9.48
CA PHE A 20 -12.13 -1.86 -8.58
C PHE A 20 -11.35 -2.35 -7.36
N VAL A 21 -10.16 -1.79 -7.14
CA VAL A 21 -9.40 -2.02 -5.92
C VAL A 21 -9.79 -0.92 -4.94
N PHE A 22 -10.51 -1.29 -3.88
CA PHE A 22 -10.79 -0.38 -2.76
C PHE A 22 -9.51 -0.24 -1.92
N SER A 23 -9.30 0.94 -1.31
CA SER A 23 -8.23 1.12 -0.33
C SER A 23 -8.61 0.40 0.97
N ALA A 24 -7.65 -0.26 1.60
CA ALA A 24 -7.86 -0.87 2.91
C ALA A 24 -8.32 0.19 3.94
N THR A 25 -9.39 -0.09 4.66
CA THR A 25 -9.92 0.81 5.71
C THR A 25 -9.60 0.31 7.12
N LEU A 26 -9.40 -1.00 7.27
CA LEU A 26 -9.02 -1.62 8.53
C LEU A 26 -7.58 -1.28 8.90
N LYS A 27 -7.41 -0.62 10.04
CA LYS A 27 -6.11 -0.34 10.66
C LYS A 27 -6.18 -0.65 12.13
N LEU A 28 -5.13 -1.26 12.65
CA LEU A 28 -4.86 -1.30 14.08
C LEU A 28 -4.06 -0.06 14.44
N ASN A 29 -4.48 0.70 15.45
CA ASN A 29 -3.76 1.86 15.95
C ASN A 29 -3.12 1.57 17.30
N ARG A 30 -3.79 0.86 18.20
CA ARG A 30 -3.27 0.61 19.56
C ARG A 30 -3.55 -0.79 20.07
N ILE A 31 -2.63 -1.27 20.91
CA ILE A 31 -2.78 -2.46 21.76
C ILE A 31 -2.55 -2.00 23.21
N GLY A 32 -3.63 -1.71 23.93
CA GLY A 32 -3.54 -1.05 25.24
C GLY A 32 -2.83 0.30 25.13
N ALA A 33 -1.72 0.46 25.85
CA ALA A 33 -0.90 1.68 25.81
C ALA A 33 0.07 1.74 24.60
N LEU A 34 0.31 0.62 23.91
CA LEU A 34 1.20 0.55 22.75
C LEU A 34 0.57 1.23 21.54
N ASP A 35 1.29 2.18 20.93
CA ASP A 35 0.93 2.76 19.64
C ASP A 35 1.62 1.97 18.52
N THR A 36 0.82 1.47 17.59
CA THR A 36 1.29 0.70 16.44
C THR A 36 1.63 1.59 15.24
N GLY A 37 1.26 2.87 15.27
CA GLY A 37 1.44 3.80 14.16
C GLY A 37 0.64 3.44 12.90
N GLY A 38 -0.31 2.50 12.98
CA GLY A 38 -1.01 1.97 11.82
C GLY A 38 -0.19 0.96 11.01
N MET A 39 0.95 0.50 11.55
CA MET A 39 1.80 -0.49 10.90
C MET A 39 1.17 -1.89 11.02
N MET A 40 1.31 -2.69 9.96
CA MET A 40 0.79 -4.06 9.92
C MET A 40 1.95 -5.07 10.01
N TYR A 41 2.62 -5.12 11.17
CA TYR A 41 3.69 -6.08 11.42
C TYR A 41 3.13 -7.47 11.73
N SER A 42 3.92 -8.50 11.44
CA SER A 42 3.55 -9.89 11.73
C SER A 42 3.57 -10.23 13.22
N GLU A 43 4.23 -9.40 14.04
CA GLU A 43 4.41 -9.65 15.48
C GLU A 43 4.37 -8.34 16.28
N TRP A 44 3.85 -8.42 17.51
CA TRP A 44 3.81 -7.32 18.47
C TRP A 44 4.15 -7.80 19.89
N TRP A 45 4.84 -6.96 20.64
CA TRP A 45 5.13 -7.18 22.07
C TRP A 45 4.42 -6.12 22.90
N TYR A 46 3.69 -6.55 23.92
CA TYR A 46 3.02 -5.66 24.86
C TYR A 46 3.19 -6.19 26.28
N THR A 47 3.73 -5.37 27.18
CA THR A 47 4.08 -5.80 28.55
C THR A 47 2.88 -5.86 29.49
N GLY A 48 1.71 -5.34 29.10
CA GLY A 48 0.50 -5.37 29.91
C GLY A 48 -0.33 -6.64 29.72
N VAL A 49 -1.47 -6.70 30.42
CA VAL A 49 -2.53 -7.71 30.26
C VAL A 49 -3.87 -7.02 30.08
N ASN A 50 -4.90 -7.76 29.64
CA ASN A 50 -6.23 -7.24 29.31
C ASN A 50 -6.18 -5.97 28.42
N PRO A 51 -5.45 -5.99 27.29
CA PRO A 51 -5.33 -4.82 26.43
C PRO A 51 -6.68 -4.45 25.80
N THR A 52 -6.88 -3.15 25.60
CA THR A 52 -7.90 -2.64 24.69
C THR A 52 -7.27 -2.44 23.32
N PHE A 53 -7.79 -3.11 22.30
CA PHE A 53 -7.39 -2.88 20.91
C PHE A 53 -8.22 -1.74 20.34
N SER A 54 -7.61 -0.84 19.60
CA SER A 54 -8.36 0.22 18.90
C SER A 54 -7.74 0.57 17.56
N GLY A 55 -8.57 1.11 16.68
CA GLY A 55 -8.17 1.40 15.32
C GLY A 55 -9.24 2.08 14.47
N THR A 56 -9.08 1.98 13.16
CA THR A 56 -10.07 2.45 12.18
C THR A 56 -10.56 1.31 11.30
N ALA A 57 -11.80 1.42 10.82
CA ALA A 57 -12.42 0.54 9.85
C ALA A 57 -13.47 1.34 9.06
N GLU A 58 -14.16 0.71 8.11
CA GLU A 58 -15.34 1.31 7.47
C GLU A 58 -16.36 1.77 8.52
N SER A 59 -16.95 2.97 8.38
CA SER A 59 -17.90 3.52 9.35
C SER A 59 -19.14 2.65 9.53
N ASN A 60 -19.59 2.49 10.78
CA ASN A 60 -20.76 1.67 11.14
C ASN A 60 -20.65 0.20 10.69
N SER A 61 -19.44 -0.35 10.64
CA SER A 61 -19.19 -1.74 10.24
C SER A 61 -18.79 -2.60 11.43
N SER A 62 -19.07 -3.90 11.36
CA SER A 62 -18.66 -4.86 12.38
C SER A 62 -17.16 -5.17 12.26
N VAL A 63 -16.47 -5.09 13.39
CA VAL A 63 -15.06 -5.44 13.54
C VAL A 63 -14.97 -6.58 14.55
N THR A 64 -14.34 -7.68 14.15
CA THR A 64 -14.11 -8.84 15.02
C THR A 64 -12.64 -8.97 15.36
N LEU A 65 -12.36 -9.51 16.55
CA LEU A 65 -11.03 -9.87 17.02
C LEU A 65 -11.09 -11.28 17.59
N ASP A 66 -10.42 -12.21 16.92
CA ASP A 66 -10.18 -13.57 17.39
C ASP A 66 -8.79 -13.62 18.04
N ALA A 67 -8.74 -14.14 19.27
CA ALA A 67 -7.54 -14.37 20.06
C ALA A 67 -7.42 -15.85 20.50
N GLY A 68 -7.72 -16.79 19.59
CA GLY A 68 -7.64 -18.22 19.79
C GLY A 68 -8.92 -18.80 20.37
N GLU A 69 -8.98 -19.00 21.69
CA GLU A 69 -10.19 -19.48 22.37
C GLU A 69 -11.15 -18.35 22.76
N ASN A 70 -10.76 -17.10 22.54
CA ASN A 70 -11.53 -15.92 22.91
C ASN A 70 -11.84 -15.08 21.66
N ASP A 71 -13.13 -14.89 21.40
CA ASP A 71 -13.62 -14.01 20.35
C ASP A 71 -14.23 -12.74 20.95
N TYR A 72 -13.99 -11.62 20.29
CA TYR A 72 -14.54 -10.32 20.63
C TYR A 72 -15.06 -9.62 19.39
N ASP A 73 -16.06 -8.76 19.55
CA ASP A 73 -16.60 -7.97 18.46
C ASP A 73 -16.96 -6.56 18.93
N THR A 74 -16.98 -5.63 17.98
CA THR A 74 -17.51 -4.29 18.15
C THR A 74 -18.06 -3.77 16.83
N THR A 75 -18.68 -2.60 16.86
CA THR A 75 -19.05 -1.85 15.65
C THR A 75 -18.27 -0.54 15.64
N SER A 76 -17.66 -0.22 14.51
CA SER A 76 -17.02 1.08 14.33
C SER A 76 -18.07 2.20 14.36
N ASP A 77 -17.69 3.38 14.84
CA ASP A 77 -18.59 4.53 14.87
C ASP A 77 -18.76 5.19 13.48
N GLY A 78 -19.51 6.29 13.42
CA GLY A 78 -19.74 7.03 12.18
C GLY A 78 -18.48 7.62 11.53
N SER A 79 -17.38 7.74 12.29
CA SER A 79 -16.06 8.16 11.79
C SER A 79 -15.15 6.99 11.43
N GLY A 80 -15.57 5.75 11.69
CA GLY A 80 -14.81 4.54 11.46
C GLY A 80 -13.93 4.12 12.64
N ALA A 81 -13.96 4.83 13.77
CA ALA A 81 -13.17 4.46 14.95
C ALA A 81 -13.80 3.27 15.67
N TRP A 82 -12.98 2.33 16.12
CA TRP A 82 -13.43 1.15 16.88
C TRP A 82 -12.54 0.89 18.10
N SER A 83 -13.08 0.20 19.09
CA SER A 83 -12.40 -0.16 20.34
C SER A 83 -12.96 -1.46 20.91
N ILE A 84 -12.07 -2.40 21.25
CA ILE A 84 -12.39 -3.73 21.79
C ILE A 84 -11.58 -3.95 23.08
N PRO A 85 -12.20 -3.88 24.26
CA PRO A 85 -11.57 -4.32 25.51
C PRO A 85 -11.52 -5.85 25.57
N THR A 86 -10.38 -6.42 25.94
CA THR A 86 -10.20 -7.88 26.02
C THR A 86 -9.93 -8.36 27.45
N GLN A 87 -10.10 -9.66 27.69
CA GLN A 87 -9.79 -10.30 28.97
C GLN A 87 -8.69 -11.36 28.81
N LEU A 88 -7.58 -10.97 28.19
CA LEU A 88 -6.44 -11.86 27.94
C LEU A 88 -5.37 -11.76 29.05
N SER A 89 -4.87 -12.90 29.52
CA SER A 89 -3.70 -13.01 30.40
C SER A 89 -2.39 -12.95 29.60
N ALA A 90 -1.25 -12.88 30.28
CA ALA A 90 0.05 -12.99 29.60
C ALA A 90 0.17 -14.33 28.85
N GLY A 91 0.78 -14.30 27.67
CA GLY A 91 0.89 -15.45 26.77
C GLY A 91 1.10 -15.02 25.32
N ASP A 92 1.26 -16.01 24.43
CA ASP A 92 1.35 -15.80 22.99
C ASP A 92 0.01 -16.10 22.32
N TYR A 93 -0.45 -15.17 21.49
CA TYR A 93 -1.75 -15.28 20.81
C TYR A 93 -1.58 -15.04 19.31
N THR A 94 -2.22 -15.88 18.49
CA THR A 94 -2.47 -15.52 17.09
C THR A 94 -3.71 -14.65 17.07
N ILE A 95 -3.54 -13.37 16.79
CA ILE A 95 -4.65 -12.41 16.71
C ILE A 95 -5.11 -12.32 15.27
N VAL A 96 -6.42 -12.39 15.04
CA VAL A 96 -7.05 -12.11 13.75
C VAL A 96 -8.07 -11.00 13.93
N ILE A 97 -7.80 -9.83 13.37
CA ILE A 97 -8.75 -8.73 13.30
C ILE A 97 -9.40 -8.74 11.92
N ALA A 98 -10.71 -8.69 11.83
CA ALA A 98 -11.42 -8.71 10.54
C ALA A 98 -12.52 -7.66 10.47
N GLN A 99 -12.73 -7.14 9.25
CA GLN A 99 -13.85 -6.30 8.88
C GLN A 99 -14.25 -6.61 7.43
N GLY A 100 -15.47 -7.10 7.21
CA GLY A 100 -15.93 -7.48 5.87
C GLY A 100 -15.02 -8.53 5.22
N SER A 101 -14.30 -8.14 4.15
CA SER A 101 -13.32 -8.99 3.47
C SER A 101 -11.86 -8.68 3.86
N GLU A 102 -11.63 -7.66 4.68
CA GLU A 102 -10.31 -7.26 5.17
C GLU A 102 -9.97 -8.05 6.44
N SER A 103 -8.72 -8.49 6.55
CA SER A 103 -8.21 -9.13 7.76
C SER A 103 -6.77 -8.75 8.02
N TYR A 104 -6.40 -8.75 9.29
CA TYR A 104 -5.04 -8.54 9.77
C TYR A 104 -4.70 -9.60 10.81
N THR A 105 -3.68 -10.40 10.50
CA THR A 105 -3.21 -11.49 11.35
C THR A 105 -1.79 -11.22 11.83
N PHE A 106 -1.55 -11.41 13.13
CA PHE A 106 -0.23 -11.27 13.74
C PHE A 106 -0.12 -12.10 15.03
N THR A 107 1.11 -12.34 15.46
CA THR A 107 1.41 -12.92 16.78
C THR A 107 1.54 -11.80 17.82
N LEU A 108 0.80 -11.92 18.92
CA LEU A 108 0.91 -11.03 20.07
C LEU A 108 1.62 -11.74 21.22
N HIS A 109 2.78 -11.22 21.59
CA HIS A 109 3.52 -11.59 22.79
C HIS A 109 3.04 -10.72 23.97
N LEU A 110 1.97 -11.17 24.64
CA LEU A 110 1.29 -10.44 25.70
C LEU A 110 1.96 -10.68 27.07
N GLY A 111 2.14 -9.62 27.85
CA GLY A 111 2.90 -9.64 29.09
C GLY A 111 4.42 -9.73 28.90
N GLN A 112 4.92 -9.53 27.68
CA GLN A 112 6.33 -9.74 27.33
C GLN A 112 6.99 -8.47 26.83
N ASN A 113 8.29 -8.32 27.11
CA ASN A 113 9.11 -7.25 26.57
C ASN A 113 9.56 -7.59 25.14
N LEU A 114 9.72 -6.56 24.32
CA LEU A 114 10.38 -6.68 23.03
C LEU A 114 11.81 -7.24 23.24
N PRO A 115 12.20 -8.33 22.54
CA PRO A 115 13.54 -8.88 22.61
C PRO A 115 14.61 -7.83 22.25
N ALA A 116 15.73 -7.83 22.98
CA ALA A 116 16.78 -6.82 22.84
C ALA A 116 17.50 -6.83 21.48
N ASP A 117 17.38 -7.94 20.74
CA ASP A 117 17.87 -8.12 19.37
C ASP A 117 16.90 -7.59 18.31
N LEU A 118 15.60 -7.48 18.61
CA LEU A 118 14.58 -6.88 17.75
C LEU A 118 14.36 -5.38 18.05
N GLY A 119 14.52 -4.98 19.31
CA GLY A 119 14.48 -3.58 19.74
C GLY A 119 15.81 -2.90 19.48
N GLY A 120 16.02 -2.36 18.28
CA GLY A 120 17.26 -1.71 17.89
C GLY A 120 17.77 -0.67 18.89
N THR A 121 18.66 -1.09 19.79
CA THR A 121 19.63 -0.25 20.51
C THR A 121 20.95 -1.01 20.60
N THR A 122 21.57 -1.25 19.46
CA THR A 122 23.04 -1.18 19.39
C THR A 122 23.37 0.14 18.71
N GLN A 123 23.75 1.13 19.52
CA GLN A 123 24.53 2.25 19.03
C GLN A 123 25.91 1.70 18.70
N THR A 124 26.03 1.01 17.57
CA THR A 124 27.31 0.78 16.94
C THR A 124 27.78 2.15 16.48
N THR A 125 28.88 2.63 17.07
CA THR A 125 29.64 3.76 16.53
C THR A 125 29.69 3.65 15.01
N GLU A 126 29.34 4.74 14.32
CA GLU A 126 29.46 4.86 12.88
C GLU A 126 30.81 4.31 12.42
N SER A 127 30.79 3.14 11.78
CA SER A 127 31.74 2.88 10.73
C SER A 127 31.12 3.50 9.49
N THR A 128 31.66 4.64 9.06
CA THR A 128 31.47 5.23 7.75
C THR A 128 32.05 4.30 6.67
N GLY A 129 31.43 3.15 6.47
CA GLY A 129 31.61 2.31 5.31
C GLY A 129 30.43 2.53 4.39
N ALA A 130 30.62 3.31 3.33
CA ALA A 130 29.63 3.43 2.27
C ALA A 130 29.26 2.03 1.77
N VAL A 131 28.02 1.60 2.03
CA VAL A 131 27.42 0.48 1.30
C VAL A 131 27.30 0.92 -0.16
N PRO A 132 27.77 0.12 -1.14
CA PRO A 132 27.48 0.41 -2.53
C PRO A 132 25.96 0.33 -2.72
N THR A 133 25.34 1.44 -3.10
CA THR A 133 23.94 1.50 -3.49
C THR A 133 23.76 0.80 -4.83
N THR A 134 23.63 -0.52 -4.86
CA THR A 134 23.17 -1.23 -6.04
C THR A 134 21.71 -1.62 -5.87
N GLY A 135 20.85 -0.62 -5.95
CA GLY A 135 19.41 -0.79 -6.07
C GLY A 135 18.86 0.43 -6.77
N PHE A 136 18.66 0.35 -8.08
CA PHE A 136 17.96 1.42 -8.80
C PHE A 136 16.60 1.63 -8.12
N ASN A 137 16.33 2.86 -7.67
CA ASN A 137 15.02 3.23 -7.16
C ASN A 137 13.99 2.93 -8.26
N GLN A 138 13.18 1.88 -8.07
CA GLN A 138 12.30 1.35 -9.13
C GLN A 138 11.32 2.43 -9.61
N THR A 139 10.91 3.36 -8.75
CA THR A 139 10.08 4.52 -9.12
C THR A 139 10.81 5.45 -10.08
N VAL A 140 12.11 5.69 -9.86
CA VAL A 140 12.97 6.48 -10.78
C VAL A 140 13.22 5.70 -12.08
N ALA A 141 13.46 4.39 -12.01
CA ALA A 141 13.70 3.56 -13.19
C ALA A 141 12.45 3.45 -14.09
N LEU A 142 11.28 3.22 -13.51
CA LEU A 142 10.01 3.14 -14.24
C LEU A 142 9.61 4.49 -14.84
N SER A 143 9.78 5.60 -14.09
CA SER A 143 9.49 6.94 -14.61
C SER A 143 10.43 7.36 -15.74
N PHE A 144 11.72 7.03 -15.66
CA PHE A 144 12.67 7.28 -16.75
C PHE A 144 12.36 6.42 -17.98
N GLY A 145 12.05 5.13 -17.79
CA GLY A 145 11.66 4.22 -18.88
C GLY A 145 10.41 4.70 -19.63
N ILE A 146 9.36 5.10 -18.89
CA ILE A 146 8.15 5.67 -19.48
C ILE A 146 8.45 7.02 -20.15
N GLY A 147 9.25 7.88 -19.51
CA GLY A 147 9.64 9.18 -20.05
C GLY A 147 10.38 9.11 -21.39
N VAL A 148 11.33 8.18 -21.52
CA VAL A 148 12.07 7.95 -22.77
C VAL A 148 11.15 7.43 -23.88
N MET A 149 10.24 6.50 -23.57
CA MET A 149 9.27 5.98 -24.54
C MET A 149 8.32 7.07 -25.07
N LEU A 150 7.86 7.96 -24.18
CA LEU A 150 7.01 9.10 -24.55
C LEU A 150 7.77 10.12 -25.40
N LEU A 151 9.02 10.44 -25.04
CA LEU A 151 9.86 11.36 -25.79
C LEU A 151 10.19 10.82 -27.19
N ALA A 152 10.53 9.54 -27.31
CA ALA A 152 10.77 8.90 -28.60
C ALA A 152 9.51 8.93 -29.49
N SER A 153 8.35 8.66 -28.90
CA SER A 153 7.06 8.75 -29.60
C SER A 153 6.77 10.19 -30.07
N TYR A 154 7.03 11.18 -29.22
CA TYR A 154 6.85 12.59 -29.56
C TYR A 154 7.76 13.02 -30.71
N LEU A 155 9.05 12.68 -30.66
CA LEU A 155 10.02 13.02 -31.71
C LEU A 155 9.69 12.31 -33.03
N TYR A 156 9.26 11.06 -32.99
CA TYR A 156 8.84 10.32 -34.19
C TYR A 156 7.67 11.03 -34.89
N ILE A 157 6.62 11.36 -34.14
CA ILE A 157 5.42 12.04 -34.65
C ILE A 157 5.77 13.47 -35.13
N SER A 158 6.57 14.21 -34.36
CA SER A 158 7.02 15.56 -34.72
C SER A 158 7.91 15.57 -35.97
N SER A 159 8.71 14.53 -36.19
CA SER A 159 9.54 14.43 -37.39
C SER A 159 8.71 14.23 -38.66
N ASP A 160 7.61 13.47 -38.58
CA ASP A 160 6.74 13.20 -39.72
C ASP A 160 5.89 14.42 -40.09
N THR A 161 5.38 15.16 -39.10
CA THR A 161 4.66 16.42 -39.35
C THR A 161 5.55 17.49 -39.98
N ASN A 162 6.81 17.59 -39.53
CA ASN A 162 7.78 18.54 -40.09
C ASN A 162 8.22 18.17 -41.52
N LYS A 163 8.33 16.88 -41.86
CA LYS A 163 8.63 16.42 -43.23
C LYS A 163 7.51 16.76 -44.21
N LYS A 164 6.24 16.59 -43.80
CA LYS A 164 5.08 16.97 -44.63
C LYS A 164 5.02 18.48 -44.86
N ALA A 165 5.21 19.28 -43.80
CA ALA A 165 5.23 20.74 -43.91
C ALA A 165 6.38 21.26 -44.80
N ALA A 166 7.54 20.61 -44.78
CA ALA A 166 8.68 20.97 -45.63
C ALA A 166 8.49 20.57 -47.11
N PHE A 167 7.84 19.43 -47.38
CA PHE A 167 7.51 18.98 -48.73
C PHE A 167 6.48 19.91 -49.40
N GLU A 168 5.40 20.25 -48.70
CA GLU A 168 4.37 21.18 -49.22
C GLU A 168 4.95 22.57 -49.52
N ARG A 169 5.86 23.08 -48.68
CA ARG A 169 6.54 24.37 -48.93
C ARG A 169 7.51 24.36 -50.12
N ARG A 170 8.06 23.21 -50.51
CA ARG A 170 8.93 23.12 -51.70
C ARG A 170 8.13 23.05 -52.99
N ILE A 171 7.01 22.30 -53.01
CA ILE A 171 6.12 22.22 -54.18
C ILE A 171 5.52 23.59 -54.52
N ILE A 172 5.15 24.40 -53.53
CA ILE A 172 4.53 25.71 -53.77
C ILE A 172 5.54 26.77 -54.30
N LYS A 173 6.85 26.48 -54.32
CA LYS A 173 7.89 27.39 -54.79
C LYS A 173 8.41 27.09 -56.21
N GLU A 174 7.97 26.00 -56.83
CA GLU A 174 8.44 25.57 -58.16
C GLU A 174 7.41 25.80 -59.29
N ASP A 175 6.31 26.52 -59.01
CA ASP A 175 5.42 27.14 -60.02
C ASP A 175 5.56 28.67 -59.99
#